data_AF-A0A659UN10-F1
#
_entry.id   AF-A0A659UN10-F1
#
_cell.length_a   1.000
_cell.length_b   1.000
_cell.length_c   1.000
_cell.angle_alpha   90.00
_cell.angle_beta   90.00
_cell.angle_gamma   90.00
#
_symmetry.space_group_name_H-M   'P 1'
#
loop_
_entity.id
_entity.type
_entity.pdbx_description
1 polymer ?
#
loop_
_entity_poly.entity_id
_entity_poly.type
_entity_poly.pdbx_seq_one_letter_code
_entity_poly.pdbx_strand_id
1 'polypeptide(L)'
;RGWSPDNVRLMEATRAELAAIDEDPMAFLASLDDPEAKGPPIALPDGTQVPRLPGFRRWIWDGEASGSIGFRWQKGTAELPPHVLGHIGDAVVPWKRKRGYATEAVRPMLDEARAVRLPYVK
;
A
#
# COMPACT_ATOMS: atom_id res chain seq x y z
N ARG A 1 13.72 8.83 12.36
CA ARG A 1 14.33 7.48 12.39
C ARG A 1 14.19 6.90 10.99
N GLY A 2 15.21 6.97 10.13
CA GLY A 2 15.11 6.63 8.69
C GLY A 2 14.50 5.24 8.48
N TRP A 3 13.27 5.21 7.99
CA TRP A 3 12.45 4.02 7.85
C TRP A 3 11.68 4.07 6.53
N SER A 4 11.45 2.89 5.96
CA SER A 4 10.62 2.71 4.77
C SER A 4 9.58 1.62 5.02
N PRO A 5 8.32 1.82 4.59
CA PRO A 5 7.34 0.75 4.52
C PRO A 5 7.60 -0.22 3.35
N ASP A 6 8.41 0.18 2.37
CA ASP A 6 8.78 -0.65 1.22
C ASP A 6 9.99 -1.53 1.58
N ASN A 7 9.81 -2.85 1.53
CA ASN A 7 10.84 -3.83 1.88
C ASN A 7 11.72 -4.26 0.69
N VAL A 8 11.45 -3.75 -0.52
CA VAL A 8 12.20 -4.04 -1.75
C VAL A 8 13.11 -2.86 -2.09
N ARG A 9 12.54 -1.66 -2.25
CA ARG A 9 13.25 -0.42 -2.60
C ARG A 9 13.77 0.34 -1.39
N LEU A 10 13.35 -0.04 -0.17
CA LEU A 10 13.84 0.51 1.10
C LEU A 10 13.81 2.05 1.09
N MET A 11 14.92 2.70 1.47
CA MET A 11 15.02 4.16 1.58
C MET A 11 14.94 4.89 0.24
N GLU A 12 15.11 4.21 -0.90
CA GLU A 12 14.90 4.81 -2.20
C GLU A 12 13.43 5.19 -2.39
N ALA A 13 12.51 4.29 -2.01
CA ALA A 13 11.07 4.59 -2.01
C ALA A 13 10.76 5.76 -1.08
N THR A 14 11.31 5.80 0.13
CA THR A 14 11.12 6.93 1.06
C THR A 14 11.54 8.26 0.44
N ARG A 15 12.70 8.32 -0.22
CA ARG A 15 13.17 9.56 -0.87
C ARG A 15 12.28 9.97 -2.03
N ALA A 16 11.82 9.00 -2.84
CA ALA A 16 10.92 9.27 -3.94
C ALA A 16 9.57 9.80 -3.46
N GLU A 17 9.01 9.24 -2.39
CA GLU A 17 7.78 9.73 -1.78
C GLU A 17 7.93 11.13 -1.20
N LEU A 18 9.04 11.41 -0.51
CA LEU A 18 9.32 12.76 0.00
C LEU A 18 9.45 13.77 -1.15
N ALA A 19 10.14 13.42 -2.23
CA ALA A 19 10.24 14.27 -3.41
C ALA A 19 8.86 14.52 -4.06
N ALA A 20 8.02 13.49 -4.16
CA ALA A 20 6.65 13.64 -4.68
C ALA A 20 5.76 14.51 -3.78
N ILE A 21 5.93 14.40 -2.46
CA ILE A 21 5.26 15.28 -1.49
C ILE A 21 5.75 16.73 -1.65
N ASP A 22 7.06 16.96 -1.80
CA ASP A 22 7.62 18.29 -1.97
C ASP A 22 7.17 18.94 -3.29
N GLU A 23 6.98 18.14 -4.34
CA GLU A 23 6.51 18.59 -5.66
C GLU A 23 5.01 18.92 -5.64
N ASP A 24 4.16 18.00 -5.21
CA ASP A 24 2.72 18.20 -5.10
C ASP A 24 2.11 17.30 -4.00
N PRO A 25 1.90 17.84 -2.78
CA PRO A 25 1.32 17.08 -1.68
C PRO A 25 -0.09 16.57 -1.98
N MET A 26 -0.89 17.31 -2.76
CA MET A 26 -2.28 16.95 -3.06
C MET A 26 -2.34 15.83 -4.09
N ALA A 27 -1.50 15.89 -5.12
CA ALA A 27 -1.34 14.79 -6.06
C ALA A 27 -0.78 13.54 -5.37
N PHE A 28 0.19 13.70 -4.45
CA PHE A 28 0.69 12.58 -3.66
C PHE A 28 -0.43 11.93 -2.84
N LEU A 29 -1.22 12.70 -2.09
CA LEU A 29 -2.36 12.18 -1.33
C LEU A 29 -3.39 11.48 -2.23
N ALA A 30 -3.73 12.07 -3.38
CA ALA A 30 -4.63 11.46 -4.35
C ALA A 30 -4.07 10.14 -4.90
N SER A 31 -2.74 10.03 -5.08
CA SER A 31 -2.09 8.81 -5.56
C SER A 31 -2.16 7.64 -4.55
N LEU A 32 -2.40 7.94 -3.27
CA LEU A 32 -2.56 6.92 -2.22
C LEU A 32 -3.94 6.28 -2.22
N ASP A 33 -4.94 6.88 -2.87
CA ASP A 33 -6.31 6.36 -2.93
C ASP A 33 -6.79 6.28 -4.38
N ASP A 34 -6.44 5.17 -5.04
CA ASP A 34 -6.67 4.96 -6.46
C ASP A 34 -7.48 3.67 -6.73
N PRO A 35 -8.74 3.60 -6.27
CA PRO A 35 -9.59 2.43 -6.44
C PRO A 35 -9.97 2.16 -7.91
N GLU A 36 -9.66 3.10 -8.80
CA GLU A 36 -9.91 2.98 -10.24
C GLU A 36 -8.64 2.73 -11.07
N ALA A 37 -7.47 2.71 -10.44
CA ALA A 37 -6.16 2.55 -11.10
C ALA A 37 -5.89 3.61 -12.19
N LYS A 38 -6.20 4.88 -11.90
CA LYS A 38 -5.97 6.03 -12.79
C LYS A 38 -4.50 6.46 -12.83
N GLY A 39 -3.73 6.12 -11.81
CA GLY A 39 -2.31 6.43 -11.74
C GLY A 39 -1.49 5.75 -12.85
N PRO A 40 -0.26 6.22 -13.11
CA PRO A 40 0.59 5.64 -14.13
C PRO A 40 0.97 4.17 -13.81
N PRO A 41 1.42 3.41 -14.83
CA PRO A 41 2.00 2.07 -14.65
C PRO A 41 3.13 2.05 -13.61
N ILE A 42 3.38 0.86 -13.06
CA ILE A 42 4.42 0.63 -12.06
C ILE A 42 5.61 -0.04 -12.74
N ALA A 43 6.82 0.48 -12.49
CA ALA A 43 8.05 -0.14 -12.92
C ALA A 43 8.44 -1.27 -11.96
N LEU A 44 8.67 -2.46 -12.51
CA LEU A 44 9.23 -3.60 -11.79
C LEU A 44 10.77 -3.50 -11.72
N PRO A 45 11.45 -4.28 -10.84
CA PRO A 45 12.90 -4.24 -10.71
C PRO A 45 13.68 -4.57 -12.00
N ASP A 46 13.07 -5.28 -12.93
CA ASP A 46 13.63 -5.60 -14.26
C ASP A 46 13.43 -4.48 -15.30
N GLY A 47 12.80 -3.37 -14.90
CA GLY A 47 12.48 -2.23 -15.77
C GLY A 47 11.16 -2.37 -16.54
N THR A 48 10.48 -3.52 -16.45
CA THR A 48 9.19 -3.73 -17.11
C THR A 48 8.12 -2.83 -16.49
N GLN A 49 7.28 -2.22 -17.32
CA GLN A 49 6.14 -1.44 -16.87
C GLN A 49 4.89 -2.33 -16.85
N VAL A 50 4.25 -2.43 -15.69
CA VAL A 50 2.99 -3.18 -15.52
C VAL A 50 1.83 -2.27 -15.15
N PRO A 51 0.59 -2.59 -15.55
CA PRO A 51 -0.57 -1.82 -15.12
C PRO A 51 -0.64 -1.76 -13.60
N ARG A 52 -0.95 -0.56 -13.08
CA ARG A 52 -1.28 -0.38 -11.67
C ARG A 52 -2.56 -1.17 -11.35
N LEU A 53 -2.58 -1.82 -10.20
CA LEU A 53 -3.80 -2.41 -9.69
C LEU A 53 -4.65 -1.36 -8.98
N PRO A 54 -6.00 -1.46 -9.08
CA PRO A 54 -6.89 -0.80 -8.14
C PRO A 54 -6.43 -1.02 -6.71
N GLY A 55 -6.37 0.05 -5.94
CA GLY A 55 -5.84 -0.05 -4.60
C GLY A 55 -5.75 1.26 -3.87
N PHE A 56 -5.49 1.16 -2.58
CA PHE A 56 -5.21 2.31 -1.75
C PHE A 56 -4.23 1.97 -0.62
N ARG A 57 -3.61 3.00 -0.07
CA ARG A 57 -2.70 2.95 1.07
C ARG A 57 -3.17 3.90 2.15
N ARG A 58 -3.06 3.46 3.41
CA ARG A 58 -3.41 4.21 4.62
C ARG A 58 -2.23 4.17 5.59
N TRP A 59 -2.15 5.18 6.44
CA TRP A 59 -1.22 5.17 7.56
C TRP A 59 -1.85 4.50 8.79
N ILE A 60 -1.01 3.80 9.55
CA ILE A 60 -1.37 3.29 10.87
C ILE A 60 -0.98 4.35 11.88
N TRP A 61 -1.93 4.73 12.74
CA TRP A 61 -1.79 5.86 13.66
C TRP A 61 -2.34 5.54 15.05
N ASP A 62 -1.59 5.92 16.09
CA ASP A 62 -1.97 5.75 17.51
C ASP A 62 -1.80 7.05 18.32
N GLY A 63 -1.70 8.19 17.63
CA GLY A 63 -1.23 9.47 18.18
C GLY A 63 0.05 9.95 17.50
N GLU A 64 0.82 9.02 16.91
CA GLU A 64 1.95 9.30 16.02
C GLU A 64 2.05 8.22 14.92
N ALA A 65 2.92 8.45 13.93
CA ALA A 65 3.12 7.53 12.81
C ALA A 65 3.60 6.16 13.31
N SER A 66 2.79 5.13 13.03
CA SER A 66 3.03 3.77 13.52
C SER A 66 3.27 2.75 12.41
N GLY A 67 2.91 3.07 11.17
CA GLY A 67 3.14 2.20 10.04
C GLY A 67 2.33 2.59 8.81
N SER A 68 2.26 1.66 7.87
CA SER A 68 1.46 1.76 6.66
C SER A 68 0.73 0.44 6.43
N ILE A 69 -0.46 0.50 5.83
CA ILE A 69 -1.19 -0.64 5.32
C ILE A 69 -1.75 -0.31 3.95
N GLY A 70 -1.73 -1.26 3.02
CA GLY A 70 -2.27 -1.05 1.68
C GLY A 70 -3.02 -2.26 1.17
N PHE A 71 -4.15 -2.00 0.53
CA PHE A 71 -5.03 -2.98 -0.09
C PHE A 71 -5.01 -2.80 -1.62
N ARG A 72 -4.92 -3.90 -2.36
CA ARG A 72 -4.91 -3.93 -3.83
C ARG A 72 -5.70 -5.13 -4.34
N TRP A 73 -6.33 -5.00 -5.50
CA TRP A 73 -7.15 -6.07 -6.08
C TRP A 73 -7.25 -5.99 -7.60
N GLN A 74 -7.79 -7.04 -8.23
CA GLN A 74 -8.22 -7.02 -9.63
C GLN A 74 -9.75 -6.99 -9.70
N LYS A 75 -10.31 -6.19 -10.62
CA LYS A 75 -11.77 -6.13 -10.82
C LYS A 75 -12.27 -7.48 -11.34
N GLY A 76 -13.24 -8.08 -10.65
CA GLY A 76 -13.90 -9.31 -11.09
C GLY A 76 -13.17 -10.61 -10.76
N THR A 77 -12.01 -10.59 -10.07
CA THR A 77 -11.30 -11.80 -9.64
C THR A 77 -10.54 -11.59 -8.33
N ALA A 78 -10.41 -12.65 -7.54
CA ALA A 78 -9.52 -12.71 -6.36
C ALA A 78 -8.09 -13.15 -6.70
N GLU A 79 -7.84 -13.48 -7.97
CA GLU A 79 -6.50 -13.77 -8.43
C GLU A 79 -5.67 -12.49 -8.46
N LEU A 80 -4.37 -12.63 -8.22
CA LEU A 80 -3.40 -11.55 -8.29
C LEU A 80 -2.34 -11.89 -9.33
N PRO A 81 -1.76 -10.88 -10.02
CA PRO A 81 -0.63 -11.12 -10.90
C PRO A 81 0.54 -11.77 -10.15
N PRO A 82 1.39 -12.58 -10.82
CA PRO A 82 2.47 -13.32 -10.16
C PRO A 82 3.47 -12.46 -9.37
N HIS A 83 3.61 -11.19 -9.72
CA HIS A 83 4.50 -10.25 -9.05
C HIS A 83 3.88 -9.59 -7.80
N VAL A 84 2.63 -9.91 -7.46
CA VAL A 84 1.90 -9.34 -6.32
C VAL A 84 1.69 -10.42 -5.26
N LEU A 85 2.37 -10.26 -4.12
CA LEU A 85 2.45 -11.28 -3.07
C LEU A 85 1.15 -11.48 -2.28
N GLY A 86 0.25 -10.49 -2.28
CA GLY A 86 -0.98 -10.52 -1.50
C GLY A 86 -1.85 -9.29 -1.75
N HIS A 87 -3.09 -9.35 -1.25
CA HIS A 87 -4.03 -8.25 -1.40
C HIS A 87 -3.70 -7.14 -0.41
N ILE A 88 -3.37 -7.54 0.82
CA ILE A 88 -3.09 -6.65 1.94
C ILE A 88 -1.62 -6.77 2.28
N GLY A 89 -0.92 -5.64 2.33
CA GLY A 89 0.44 -5.56 2.82
C GLY A 89 0.56 -4.46 3.87
N ASP A 90 1.18 -4.77 5.01
CA ASP A 90 1.42 -3.83 6.09
C ASP A 90 2.90 -3.75 6.47
N ALA A 91 3.27 -2.62 7.07
CA ALA A 91 4.58 -2.42 7.65
C ALA A 91 4.46 -1.53 8.90
N VAL A 92 4.80 -2.10 10.05
CA VAL A 92 4.86 -1.38 11.34
C VAL A 92 6.30 -0.98 11.65
N VAL A 93 6.49 0.27 12.07
CA VAL A 93 7.81 0.82 12.43
C VAL A 93 8.47 -0.05 13.52
N PRO A 94 9.78 -0.35 13.43
CA PRO A 94 10.43 -1.32 14.31
C PRO A 94 10.23 -1.06 15.81
N TRP A 95 10.24 0.21 16.22
CA TRP A 95 10.08 0.62 17.63
C TRP A 95 8.66 0.55 18.17
N LYS A 96 7.67 0.15 17.34
CA LYS A 96 6.26 -0.02 17.72
C LYS A 96 5.72 -1.43 17.46
N ARG A 97 6.58 -2.37 17.06
CA ARG A 97 6.20 -3.76 16.82
C ARG A 97 5.74 -4.46 18.10
N LYS A 98 5.05 -5.60 17.93
CA LYS A 98 4.50 -6.44 19.02
C LYS A 98 3.44 -5.75 19.90
N ARG A 99 2.70 -4.80 19.32
CA ARG A 99 1.60 -4.06 19.97
C ARG A 99 0.22 -4.29 19.35
N GLY A 100 0.10 -5.25 18.42
CA GLY A 100 -1.17 -5.57 17.74
C GLY A 100 -1.57 -4.64 16.58
N TYR A 101 -0.79 -3.58 16.28
CA TYR A 101 -1.15 -2.60 15.25
C TYR A 101 -1.45 -3.20 13.87
N ALA A 102 -0.63 -4.14 13.39
CA ALA A 102 -0.87 -4.80 12.11
C ALA A 102 -2.24 -5.50 12.10
N THR A 103 -2.53 -6.27 13.15
CA THR A 103 -3.79 -7.01 13.31
C THR A 103 -5.00 -6.08 13.35
N GLU A 104 -4.93 -5.00 14.12
CA GLU A 104 -6.01 -4.01 14.19
C GLU A 104 -6.20 -3.26 12.87
N ALA A 105 -5.11 -2.96 12.16
CA ALA A 105 -5.16 -2.29 10.85
C ALA A 105 -5.77 -3.19 9.76
N VAL A 106 -5.59 -4.51 9.82
CA VAL A 106 -6.16 -5.46 8.84
C VAL A 106 -7.69 -5.55 8.95
N ARG A 107 -8.26 -5.45 10.16
CA ARG A 107 -9.72 -5.58 10.37
C ARG A 107 -10.57 -4.70 9.43
N PRO A 108 -10.36 -3.38 9.35
CA PRO A 108 -11.13 -2.54 8.42
C PRO A 108 -10.86 -2.89 6.96
N MET A 109 -9.67 -3.38 6.60
CA MET A 109 -9.38 -3.79 5.22
C MET A 109 -10.23 -4.99 4.77
N LEU A 110 -10.69 -5.83 5.70
CA LEU A 110 -11.58 -6.95 5.37
C LEU A 110 -12.97 -6.46 4.95
N ASP A 111 -13.46 -5.37 5.53
CA ASP A 111 -14.72 -4.76 5.12
C ASP A 111 -14.60 -4.12 3.74
N GLU A 112 -13.46 -3.49 3.44
CA GLU A 112 -13.14 -2.97 2.11
C GLU A 112 -13.08 -4.08 1.05
N ALA A 113 -12.43 -5.21 1.37
CA ALA A 113 -12.39 -6.39 0.49
C ALA A 113 -13.80 -6.94 0.20
N ARG A 114 -14.70 -6.95 1.19
CA ARG A 114 -16.10 -7.31 0.99
C ARG A 114 -16.85 -6.30 0.13
N ALA A 115 -16.60 -5.00 0.32
CA ALA A 115 -17.23 -3.93 -0.46
C ALA A 115 -16.90 -4.05 -1.95
N VAL A 116 -15.68 -4.47 -2.29
CA VAL A 116 -15.27 -4.76 -3.68
C VAL A 116 -15.59 -6.19 -4.14
N ARG A 117 -16.35 -6.95 -3.33
CA ARG A 117 -16.87 -8.29 -3.62
C ARG A 117 -15.81 -9.36 -3.84
N LEU A 118 -14.68 -9.27 -3.14
CA LEU A 118 -13.71 -10.35 -3.14
C LEU A 118 -14.20 -11.54 -2.29
N PRO A 119 -14.16 -12.78 -2.82
CA PRO A 119 -14.52 -13.97 -2.05
C PRO A 119 -13.52 -14.31 -0.94
N TYR A 120 -12.27 -13.87 -1.08
CA TYR A 120 -11.21 -14.01 -0.08
C TYR A 120 -10.09 -13.00 -0.35
N VAL A 121 -9.20 -12.82 0.64
CA VAL A 121 -7.92 -12.11 0.49
C VAL A 121 -6.77 -13.07 0.79
N LYS A 122 -5.63 -12.81 0.17
CA LYS A 122 -4.35 -13.51 0.40
C LYS A 122 -3.41 -12.58 1.14
#